data_AF-A0A924CSF3-F1
#
_entry.id   AF-A0A924CSF3-F1
#
_cell.length_a   1.000
_cell.length_b   1.000
_cell.length_c   1.000
_cell.angle_alpha   90.00
_cell.angle_beta   90.00
_cell.angle_gamma   90.00
#
_symmetry.space_group_name_H-M   'P 1'
#
loop_
_entity.id
_entity.type
_entity.pdbx_description
1 polymer ?
#
loop_
_entity_poly.entity_id
_entity_poly.type
_entity_poly.pdbx_seq_one_letter_code
_entity_poly.pdbx_strand_id
1 'polypeptide(L)'
;MRFAMTSNTSIRSEQHVTIGQLADRIDAIWQRTLDLSPYVLPEDLDYVEGKMESEKLIIENKCYQTPQFRKLHLELAKIGNGLDILHCVMFPRPEYALPMFGTDLVAGRKGVSMAITDLSPISGDRILPAGYVTALEQLPELEFEQVRRFPMWGDIFSPFCLFIHPEGLTEEEHFIDRGADYLEIHCSHAALTQATPERTS
;
A
#
# COMPACT_ATOMS: atom_id res chain seq x y z
N MET A 1 -20.83 13.34 31.51
CA MET A 1 -20.36 13.64 30.16
C MET A 1 -18.84 13.55 30.19
N ARG A 2 -18.25 12.41 29.82
CA ARG A 2 -16.80 12.25 29.74
C ARG A 2 -16.44 12.37 28.27
N PHE A 3 -15.89 13.51 27.87
CA PHE A 3 -15.15 13.61 26.63
C PHE A 3 -13.90 12.75 26.81
N ALA A 4 -13.85 11.59 26.16
CA ALA A 4 -12.59 10.91 25.94
C ALA A 4 -11.80 11.81 24.98
N MET A 5 -10.73 12.43 25.46
CA MET A 5 -9.72 12.98 24.56
C MET A 5 -9.10 11.78 23.86
N THR A 6 -9.52 11.49 22.64
CA THR A 6 -8.77 10.62 21.75
C THR A 6 -7.44 11.32 21.49
N SER A 7 -6.33 10.68 21.84
CA SER A 7 -5.01 11.16 21.43
C SER A 7 -5.03 11.33 19.92
N ASN A 8 -4.79 12.55 19.44
CA ASN A 8 -4.83 12.91 18.02
C ASN A 8 -3.58 12.39 17.25
N THR A 9 -2.96 11.33 17.77
CA THR A 9 -1.70 10.77 17.27
C THR A 9 -2.02 9.44 16.63
N SER A 10 -1.73 9.32 15.32
CA SER A 10 -1.92 8.07 14.57
C SER A 10 -1.11 6.92 15.17
N ILE A 11 -1.65 5.71 15.16
CA ILE A 11 -0.95 4.50 15.63
C ILE A 11 0.38 4.24 14.94
N ARG A 12 0.66 4.88 13.79
CA ARG A 12 1.97 4.77 13.11
C ARG A 12 3.15 5.13 14.01
N SER A 13 2.96 6.03 15.00
CA SER A 13 4.03 6.36 15.97
C SER A 13 4.26 5.28 17.03
N GLU A 14 3.35 4.31 17.12
CA GLU A 14 3.42 3.16 18.04
C GLU A 14 3.74 1.84 17.32
N GLN A 15 3.86 1.87 15.99
CA GLN A 15 4.21 0.72 15.15
C GLN A 15 5.72 0.66 14.87
N HIS A 16 6.17 -0.44 14.27
CA HIS A 16 7.52 -0.58 13.72
C HIS A 16 7.90 0.62 12.83
N VAL A 17 9.14 1.11 12.96
CA VAL A 17 9.61 2.34 12.29
C VAL A 17 9.41 2.31 10.77
N THR A 18 9.64 1.16 10.14
CA THR A 18 9.47 0.91 8.70
C THR A 18 8.03 1.11 8.25
N ILE A 19 7.05 0.71 9.08
CA ILE A 19 5.62 0.92 8.80
C ILE A 19 5.33 2.42 8.80
N GLY A 20 5.79 3.13 9.83
CA GLY A 20 5.60 4.58 9.93
C GLY A 20 6.21 5.33 8.75
N GLN A 21 7.45 4.99 8.40
CA GLN A 21 8.16 5.60 7.26
C GLN A 21 7.45 5.33 5.92
N LEU A 22 7.00 4.09 5.67
CA LEU A 22 6.27 3.75 4.46
C LEU A 22 4.92 4.47 4.40
N ALA A 23 4.17 4.51 5.50
CA ALA A 23 2.90 5.24 5.59
C ALA A 23 3.09 6.74 5.30
N ASP A 24 4.12 7.36 5.88
CA ASP A 24 4.44 8.78 5.64
C ASP A 24 4.84 9.03 4.18
N ARG A 25 5.61 8.12 3.57
CA ARG A 25 6.01 8.21 2.16
C ARG A 25 4.81 8.11 1.22
N ILE A 26 3.90 7.17 1.47
CA ILE A 26 2.65 7.01 0.71
C ILE A 26 1.80 8.28 0.81
N ASP A 27 1.55 8.75 2.05
CA ASP A 27 0.78 9.97 2.30
C ASP A 27 1.41 11.17 1.58
N ALA A 28 2.73 11.36 1.69
CA ALA A 28 3.43 12.47 1.07
C ALA A 28 3.33 12.45 -0.47
N ILE A 29 3.48 11.28 -1.10
CA ILE A 29 3.38 11.15 -2.56
C ILE A 29 1.95 11.43 -3.01
N TRP A 30 0.94 10.84 -2.36
CA TRP A 30 -0.47 11.12 -2.69
C TRP A 30 -0.80 12.60 -2.59
N GLN A 31 -0.43 13.26 -1.48
CA GLN A 31 -0.70 14.69 -1.28
C GLN A 31 -0.01 15.59 -2.31
N ARG A 32 1.20 15.20 -2.75
CA ARG A 32 1.97 15.99 -3.72
C ARG A 32 1.52 15.78 -5.17
N THR A 33 1.05 14.58 -5.51
CA THR A 33 0.87 14.16 -6.91
C THR A 33 -0.59 14.05 -7.36
N LEU A 34 -1.54 13.94 -6.42
CA LEU A 34 -2.94 13.67 -6.73
C LEU A 34 -3.88 14.76 -6.22
N ASP A 35 -4.98 14.97 -6.95
CA ASP A 35 -6.11 15.79 -6.51
C ASP A 35 -7.05 14.96 -5.61
N LEU A 36 -6.75 14.96 -4.32
CA LEU A 36 -7.40 14.10 -3.33
C LEU A 36 -8.75 14.65 -2.88
N SER A 37 -9.77 13.80 -2.93
CA SER A 37 -11.04 14.00 -2.23
C SER A 37 -11.22 12.91 -1.16
N PRO A 38 -11.86 13.21 -0.01
CA PRO A 38 -12.19 12.17 0.97
C PRO A 38 -13.03 11.05 0.34
N TYR A 39 -12.76 9.80 0.73
CA TYR A 39 -13.65 8.68 0.47
C TYR A 39 -14.34 8.31 1.78
N VAL A 40 -15.67 8.42 1.81
CA VAL A 40 -16.46 8.17 3.01
C VAL A 40 -16.53 6.66 3.26
N LEU A 41 -15.90 6.22 4.34
CA LEU A 41 -16.06 4.87 4.85
C LEU A 41 -17.43 4.71 5.53
N PRO A 42 -17.96 3.48 5.61
CA PRO A 42 -19.07 3.19 6.52
C PRO A 42 -18.75 3.66 7.95
N GLU A 43 -19.78 4.01 8.72
CA GLU A 43 -19.63 4.46 10.10
C GLU A 43 -18.81 3.45 10.92
N ASP A 44 -18.00 3.97 11.85
CA ASP A 44 -17.15 3.22 12.76
C ASP A 44 -16.05 2.36 12.11
N LEU A 45 -15.71 2.61 10.83
CA LEU A 45 -14.62 1.91 10.14
C LEU A 45 -13.37 2.76 9.92
N ASP A 46 -13.40 4.07 10.19
CA ASP A 46 -12.22 4.93 10.17
C ASP A 46 -11.24 4.60 11.31
N TYR A 47 -11.77 4.28 12.48
CA TYR A 47 -11.01 3.82 13.63
C TYR A 47 -11.74 2.67 14.33
N VAL A 48 -11.11 1.49 14.36
CA VAL A 48 -11.67 0.29 14.97
C VAL A 48 -10.80 -0.13 16.15
N GLU A 49 -11.42 -0.31 17.32
CA GLU A 49 -10.81 -1.00 18.44
C GLU A 49 -11.53 -2.31 18.75
N GLY A 50 -10.75 -3.34 19.06
CA GLY A 50 -11.27 -4.65 19.41
C GLY A 50 -10.30 -5.46 20.25
N LYS A 51 -10.54 -6.77 20.30
CA LYS A 51 -9.62 -7.73 20.90
C LYS A 51 -9.43 -8.92 19.97
N MET A 52 -8.18 -9.36 19.85
CA MET A 52 -7.81 -10.60 19.15
C MET A 52 -6.91 -11.41 20.08
N GLU A 53 -7.26 -12.67 20.35
CA GLU A 53 -6.50 -13.54 21.28
C GLU A 53 -6.21 -12.90 22.66
N SER A 54 -7.13 -12.06 23.16
CA SER A 54 -7.01 -11.26 24.40
C SER A 54 -6.08 -10.05 24.32
N GLU A 55 -5.41 -9.83 23.19
CA GLU A 55 -4.61 -8.63 22.92
C GLU A 55 -5.49 -7.50 22.34
N LYS A 56 -5.12 -6.25 22.61
CA LYS A 56 -5.81 -5.08 22.05
C LYS A 56 -5.58 -5.04 20.54
N LEU A 57 -6.65 -4.96 19.75
CA LEU A 57 -6.60 -4.69 18.32
C LEU A 57 -6.95 -3.23 18.09
N ILE A 58 -6.13 -2.52 17.31
CA ILE A 58 -6.42 -1.19 16.80
C ILE A 58 -6.25 -1.23 15.28
N ILE A 59 -7.20 -0.64 14.55
CA ILE A 59 -7.13 -0.44 13.10
C ILE A 59 -7.45 1.03 12.80
N GLU A 60 -6.56 1.69 12.08
CA GLU A 60 -6.74 3.03 11.53
C GLU A 60 -6.87 2.95 10.02
N ASN A 61 -7.99 3.45 9.50
CA ASN A 61 -8.27 3.50 8.07
C ASN A 61 -8.27 4.93 7.56
N LYS A 62 -7.49 5.16 6.52
CA LYS A 62 -7.46 6.41 5.77
C LYS A 62 -7.83 6.13 4.33
N CYS A 63 -8.91 6.75 3.86
CA CYS A 63 -9.40 6.56 2.51
C CYS A 63 -9.60 7.87 1.75
N TYR A 64 -9.10 7.90 0.52
CA TYR A 64 -9.29 8.98 -0.43
C TYR A 64 -9.82 8.45 -1.77
N GLN A 65 -10.16 9.36 -2.66
CA GLN A 65 -10.48 9.09 -4.05
C GLN A 65 -9.99 10.25 -4.92
N THR A 66 -9.85 10.00 -6.22
CA THR A 66 -9.46 11.00 -7.23
C THR A 66 -10.31 10.81 -8.49
N PRO A 67 -10.15 11.65 -9.53
CA PRO A 67 -10.72 11.37 -10.84
C PRO A 67 -10.27 10.03 -11.45
N GLN A 68 -9.06 9.54 -11.15
CA GLN A 68 -8.49 8.31 -11.69
C GLN A 68 -8.68 7.10 -10.77
N PHE A 69 -8.75 7.31 -9.46
CA PHE A 69 -8.82 6.25 -8.46
C PHE A 69 -10.17 6.28 -7.72
N ARG A 70 -10.91 5.18 -7.76
CA ARG A 70 -12.19 5.06 -7.04
C ARG A 70 -11.99 4.96 -5.53
N LYS A 71 -10.86 4.39 -5.09
CA LYS A 71 -10.50 4.26 -3.67
C LYS A 71 -8.99 4.15 -3.54
N LEU A 72 -8.39 5.05 -2.76
CA LEU A 72 -7.04 4.96 -2.22
C LEU A 72 -7.21 4.57 -0.76
N HIS A 73 -6.72 3.41 -0.34
CA HIS A 73 -6.92 2.90 1.01
C HIS A 73 -5.56 2.66 1.65
N LEU A 74 -5.28 3.34 2.76
CA LEU A 74 -4.19 3.04 3.66
C LEU A 74 -4.79 2.60 5.00
N GLU A 75 -4.47 1.38 5.40
CA GLU A 75 -4.86 0.78 6.68
C GLU A 75 -3.61 0.51 7.50
N LEU A 76 -3.63 0.92 8.75
CA LEU A 76 -2.64 0.56 9.75
C LEU A 76 -3.35 -0.29 10.81
N ALA A 77 -2.74 -1.39 11.21
CA ALA A 77 -3.28 -2.20 12.30
C ALA A 77 -2.20 -2.59 13.31
N LYS A 78 -2.58 -2.67 14.58
CA LYS A 78 -1.71 -3.07 15.70
C LYS A 78 -2.44 -4.06 16.59
N ILE A 79 -1.77 -5.16 16.92
CA ILE A 79 -2.27 -6.21 17.82
C ILE A 79 -1.32 -6.38 18.99
N GLY A 80 -1.73 -5.84 20.14
CA GLY A 80 -0.92 -5.77 21.35
C GLY A 80 0.46 -5.19 21.06
N ASN A 81 1.49 -5.82 21.62
CA ASN A 81 2.91 -5.52 21.32
C ASN A 81 3.53 -6.60 20.40
N GLY A 82 2.69 -7.35 19.68
CA GLY A 82 3.10 -8.57 18.98
C GLY A 82 3.18 -8.41 17.47
N LEU A 83 2.26 -7.63 16.89
CA LEU A 83 2.04 -7.56 15.46
C LEU A 83 1.64 -6.15 15.03
N ASP A 84 2.35 -5.61 14.05
CA ASP A 84 2.02 -4.36 13.37
C ASP A 84 1.85 -4.65 11.87
N ILE A 85 0.85 -4.01 11.25
CA ILE A 85 0.47 -4.23 9.86
C ILE A 85 0.29 -2.86 9.19
N LEU A 86 0.78 -2.76 7.95
CA LEU A 86 0.39 -1.77 6.97
C LEU A 86 -0.23 -2.50 5.78
N HIS A 87 -1.39 -2.04 5.34
CA HIS A 87 -2.04 -2.46 4.11
C HIS A 87 -2.36 -1.23 3.28
N CYS A 88 -2.01 -1.24 1.99
CA CYS A 88 -2.34 -0.14 1.10
C CYS A 88 -2.71 -0.66 -0.28
N VAL A 89 -3.85 -0.18 -0.81
CA VAL A 89 -4.30 -0.49 -2.16
C VAL A 89 -4.86 0.76 -2.85
N MET A 90 -4.48 0.95 -4.10
CA MET A 90 -5.07 1.95 -4.99
C MET A 90 -5.94 1.25 -6.03
N PHE A 91 -7.25 1.44 -5.91
CA PHE A 91 -8.23 0.92 -6.84
C PHE A 91 -8.49 1.95 -7.94
N PRO A 92 -8.07 1.70 -9.19
CA PRO A 92 -8.38 2.60 -10.30
C PRO A 92 -9.88 2.58 -10.60
N ARG A 93 -10.37 3.68 -11.18
CA ARG A 93 -11.68 3.69 -11.83
C ARG A 93 -11.58 2.89 -13.14
N PRO A 94 -12.61 2.10 -13.51
CA PRO A 94 -12.53 1.16 -14.64
C PRO A 94 -12.30 1.85 -15.98
N GLU A 95 -12.65 3.13 -16.11
CA GLU A 95 -12.43 3.92 -17.32
C GLU A 95 -10.94 4.20 -17.57
N TYR A 96 -10.06 4.01 -16.58
CA TYR A 96 -8.64 4.27 -16.70
C TYR A 96 -7.85 2.97 -16.83
N ALA A 97 -6.93 2.95 -17.78
CA ALA A 97 -6.06 1.81 -18.06
C ALA A 97 -4.90 1.65 -17.07
N LEU A 98 -5.20 1.69 -15.77
CA LEU A 98 -4.21 1.69 -14.70
C LEU A 98 -4.16 0.33 -13.99
N PRO A 99 -2.98 -0.16 -13.58
CA PRO A 99 -2.87 -1.32 -12.70
C PRO A 99 -3.39 -1.01 -11.30
N MET A 100 -3.47 -2.03 -10.43
CA MET A 100 -3.68 -1.84 -9.00
C MET A 100 -2.32 -1.72 -8.31
N PHE A 101 -2.06 -0.59 -7.65
CA PHE A 101 -0.95 -0.55 -6.68
C PHE A 101 -1.37 -1.26 -5.40
N GLY A 102 -0.49 -2.12 -4.90
CA GLY A 102 -0.64 -2.79 -3.61
C GLY A 102 0.68 -2.79 -2.84
N THR A 103 0.63 -2.56 -1.54
CA THR A 103 1.74 -2.83 -0.64
C THR A 103 1.25 -3.30 0.72
N ASP A 104 1.85 -4.36 1.24
CA ASP A 104 1.60 -4.89 2.58
C ASP A 104 2.91 -5.08 3.33
N LEU A 105 2.92 -4.71 4.60
CA LEU A 105 4.06 -4.90 5.48
C LEU A 105 3.59 -5.44 6.83
N VAL A 106 4.20 -6.54 7.28
CA VAL A 106 3.87 -7.20 8.55
C VAL A 106 5.12 -7.27 9.40
N ALA A 107 5.12 -6.54 10.51
CA ALA A 107 6.20 -6.53 11.48
C ALA A 107 5.77 -7.17 12.80
N GLY A 108 6.69 -7.88 13.44
CA GLY A 108 6.50 -8.41 14.79
C GLY A 108 7.65 -8.01 15.69
N ARG A 109 7.74 -8.65 16.86
CA ARG A 109 8.79 -8.35 17.86
C ARG A 109 10.23 -8.52 17.38
N LYS A 110 10.44 -9.29 16.30
CA LYS A 110 11.76 -9.58 15.74
C LYS A 110 12.12 -8.71 14.53
N GLY A 111 11.28 -7.74 14.16
CA GLY A 111 11.44 -6.93 12.95
C GLY A 111 10.37 -7.24 11.90
N VAL A 112 10.60 -6.77 10.67
CA VAL A 112 9.71 -6.99 9.53
C VAL A 112 9.76 -8.45 9.11
N SER A 113 8.62 -9.14 9.20
CA SER A 113 8.52 -10.56 8.86
C SER A 113 8.16 -10.79 7.39
N MET A 114 7.49 -9.83 6.76
CA MET A 114 6.97 -9.93 5.40
C MET A 114 6.76 -8.53 4.84
N ALA A 115 7.21 -8.32 3.61
CA ALA A 115 6.95 -7.11 2.86
C ALA A 115 6.65 -7.46 1.40
N ILE A 116 5.57 -6.91 0.85
CA ILE A 116 5.17 -7.10 -0.55
C ILE A 116 4.76 -5.78 -1.18
N THR A 117 5.21 -5.51 -2.40
CA THR A 117 4.71 -4.37 -3.18
C THR A 117 4.62 -4.71 -4.66
N ASP A 118 3.58 -4.23 -5.32
CA ASP A 118 3.33 -4.51 -6.74
C ASP A 118 2.51 -3.41 -7.42
N LEU A 119 2.62 -3.38 -8.75
CA LEU A 119 1.63 -2.82 -9.65
C LEU A 119 0.99 -3.97 -10.41
N SER A 120 -0.12 -4.49 -9.90
CA SER A 120 -0.77 -5.69 -10.45
C SER A 120 -1.62 -5.37 -11.68
N PRO A 121 -1.50 -6.13 -12.78
CA PRO A 121 -2.30 -5.91 -13.98
C PRO A 121 -3.78 -6.23 -13.73
N ILE A 122 -4.67 -5.44 -14.31
CA ILE A 122 -6.13 -5.65 -14.22
C ILE A 122 -6.74 -6.20 -15.51
N SER A 123 -5.99 -6.23 -16.61
CA SER A 123 -6.48 -6.74 -17.88
C SER A 123 -6.60 -8.26 -17.84
N GLY A 124 -7.54 -8.82 -18.62
CA GLY A 124 -7.77 -10.27 -18.66
C GLY A 124 -6.57 -11.09 -19.16
N ASP A 125 -5.66 -10.47 -19.92
CA ASP A 125 -4.39 -11.07 -20.34
C ASP A 125 -3.27 -10.95 -19.30
N ARG A 126 -3.52 -10.25 -18.19
CA ARG A 126 -2.58 -10.02 -17.06
C ARG A 126 -1.27 -9.37 -17.48
N ILE A 127 -1.35 -8.42 -18.40
CA ILE A 127 -0.19 -7.66 -18.90
C ILE A 127 -0.27 -6.22 -18.41
N LEU A 128 0.85 -5.69 -17.94
CA LEU A 128 0.96 -4.26 -17.63
C LEU A 128 1.00 -3.41 -18.89
N PRO A 129 0.41 -2.20 -18.89
CA PRO A 129 0.57 -1.28 -20.02
C PRO A 129 2.05 -1.03 -20.30
N ALA A 130 2.44 -0.95 -21.57
CA ALA A 130 3.85 -0.90 -21.98
C ALA A 130 4.66 0.24 -21.32
N GLY A 131 4.02 1.37 -21.05
CA GLY A 131 4.65 2.49 -20.34
C GLY A 131 5.07 2.13 -18.91
N TYR A 132 4.26 1.35 -18.20
CA TYR A 132 4.62 0.84 -16.87
C TYR A 132 5.80 -0.13 -16.94
N VAL A 133 5.76 -1.09 -17.88
CA VAL A 133 6.87 -2.05 -18.08
C VAL A 133 8.18 -1.31 -18.32
N THR A 134 8.17 -0.33 -19.23
CA THR A 134 9.36 0.46 -19.56
C THR A 134 9.89 1.24 -18.34
N ALA A 135 9.02 1.85 -17.55
CA ALA A 135 9.43 2.60 -16.36
C ALA A 135 9.98 1.67 -15.26
N LEU A 136 9.35 0.51 -15.06
CA LEU A 136 9.76 -0.46 -14.04
C LEU A 136 11.09 -1.14 -14.37
N GLU A 137 11.36 -1.44 -15.65
CA GLU A 137 12.63 -2.00 -16.12
C GLU A 137 13.81 -1.01 -15.97
N GLN A 138 13.54 0.29 -15.84
CA GLN A 138 14.56 1.33 -15.65
C GLN A 138 14.94 1.54 -14.18
N LEU A 139 14.19 0.96 -13.24
CA LEU A 139 14.52 1.07 -11.82
C LEU A 139 15.82 0.33 -11.51
N PRO A 140 16.64 0.85 -10.58
CA PRO A 140 17.88 0.20 -10.19
C PRO A 140 17.60 -1.19 -9.62
N GLU A 141 18.44 -2.16 -9.94
CA GLU A 141 18.35 -3.50 -9.36
C GLU A 141 18.59 -3.45 -7.85
N LEU A 142 17.75 -4.16 -7.10
CA LEU A 142 17.86 -4.30 -5.65
C LEU A 142 17.98 -5.79 -5.35
N GLU A 143 19.01 -6.16 -4.59
CA GLU A 143 19.20 -7.51 -4.11
C GLU A 143 18.62 -7.63 -2.70
N PHE A 144 17.92 -8.74 -2.45
CA PHE A 144 17.36 -9.09 -1.15
C PHE A 144 17.78 -10.51 -0.79
N GLU A 145 18.24 -10.72 0.44
CA GLU A 145 18.71 -12.01 0.92
C GLU A 145 17.60 -13.06 0.94
N GLN A 146 16.36 -12.65 1.27
CA GLN A 146 15.23 -13.56 1.42
C GLN A 146 14.01 -13.18 0.57
N VAL A 147 14.06 -13.59 -0.70
CA VAL A 147 12.89 -13.54 -1.60
C VAL A 147 11.93 -14.68 -1.28
N ARG A 148 10.65 -14.34 -1.10
CA ARG A 148 9.58 -15.28 -0.77
C ARG A 148 8.96 -15.87 -2.04
N ARG A 149 8.44 -17.09 -1.90
CA ARG A 149 7.65 -17.73 -2.96
C ARG A 149 6.21 -17.26 -2.92
N PHE A 150 5.64 -17.01 -4.09
CA PHE A 150 4.22 -16.71 -4.21
C PHE A 150 3.36 -17.93 -3.88
N PRO A 151 2.22 -17.73 -3.20
CA PRO A 151 1.20 -18.75 -3.06
C PRO A 151 0.53 -19.06 -4.41
N MET A 152 -0.26 -20.14 -4.49
CA MET A 152 -0.92 -20.57 -5.74
C MET A 152 -1.82 -19.50 -6.38
N TRP A 153 -2.39 -18.59 -5.58
CA TRP A 153 -3.23 -17.48 -6.03
C TRP A 153 -2.43 -16.22 -6.40
N GLY A 154 -1.11 -16.24 -6.23
CA GLY A 154 -0.23 -15.09 -6.52
C GLY A 154 -0.05 -14.83 -8.02
N ASP A 155 -0.76 -15.54 -8.87
CA ASP A 155 -0.79 -15.35 -10.32
C ASP A 155 -1.49 -14.04 -10.75
N ILE A 156 -2.05 -13.31 -9.78
CA ILE A 156 -2.59 -11.96 -9.91
C ILE A 156 -1.50 -10.87 -9.94
N PHE A 157 -0.32 -11.15 -9.39
CA PHE A 157 0.76 -10.18 -9.28
C PHE A 157 1.54 -10.04 -10.59
N SER A 158 2.16 -8.89 -10.79
CA SER A 158 3.00 -8.64 -11.96
C SER A 158 4.36 -9.35 -11.86
N PRO A 159 5.10 -9.49 -12.97
CA PRO A 159 6.50 -9.92 -12.95
C PRO A 159 7.44 -9.03 -12.13
N PHE A 160 7.00 -7.81 -11.78
CA PHE A 160 7.75 -6.84 -10.98
C PHE A 160 7.37 -6.89 -9.50
N CYS A 161 6.50 -7.81 -9.09
CA CYS A 161 6.11 -7.92 -7.69
C CYS A 161 7.32 -8.28 -6.82
N LEU A 162 7.60 -7.43 -5.84
CA LEU A 162 8.62 -7.68 -4.83
C LEU A 162 7.96 -8.32 -3.62
N PHE A 163 8.36 -9.54 -3.26
CA PHE A 163 7.83 -10.24 -2.09
C PHE A 163 8.98 -10.84 -1.27
N ILE A 164 9.23 -10.30 -0.08
CA ILE A 164 10.46 -10.55 0.68
C ILE A 164 10.24 -10.70 2.19
N HIS A 165 11.26 -11.23 2.87
CA HIS A 165 11.53 -11.04 4.29
C HIS A 165 12.77 -10.14 4.40
N PRO A 166 12.63 -8.84 4.70
CA PRO A 166 13.79 -7.94 4.75
C PRO A 166 14.77 -8.34 5.86
N GLU A 167 16.05 -8.45 5.53
CA GLU A 167 17.13 -8.70 6.48
C GLU A 167 17.78 -7.39 6.94
N GLY A 168 17.25 -6.86 8.05
CA GLY A 168 17.75 -5.66 8.70
C GLY A 168 17.37 -4.35 8.02
N LEU A 169 17.83 -3.24 8.60
CA LEU A 169 17.35 -1.90 8.27
C LEU A 169 17.65 -1.48 6.82
N THR A 170 18.74 -1.95 6.24
CA THR A 170 19.10 -1.62 4.85
C THR A 170 18.11 -2.20 3.84
N GLU A 171 17.71 -3.46 3.99
CA GLU A 171 16.70 -4.05 3.12
C GLU A 171 15.31 -3.46 3.37
N GLU A 172 15.00 -3.09 4.61
CA GLU A 172 13.78 -2.35 4.94
C GLU A 172 13.72 -0.98 4.24
N GLU A 173 14.82 -0.23 4.23
CA GLU A 173 14.94 1.04 3.50
C GLU A 173 14.81 0.84 1.98
N HIS A 174 15.49 -0.17 1.42
CA HIS A 174 15.36 -0.52 0.00
C HIS A 174 13.91 -0.88 -0.38
N PHE A 175 13.18 -1.58 0.50
CA PHE A 175 11.77 -1.89 0.28
C PHE A 175 10.90 -0.62 0.27
N ILE A 176 11.13 0.30 1.22
CA ILE A 176 10.42 1.58 1.26
C ILE A 176 10.66 2.37 -0.03
N ASP A 177 11.92 2.49 -0.45
CA ASP A 177 12.29 3.22 -1.66
C ASP A 177 11.67 2.58 -2.91
N ARG A 178 11.69 1.24 -3.02
CA ARG A 178 11.05 0.55 -4.13
C ARG A 178 9.53 0.76 -4.17
N GLY A 179 8.86 0.70 -3.02
CA GLY A 179 7.43 0.98 -2.92
C GLY A 179 7.11 2.43 -3.31
N ALA A 180 7.97 3.38 -2.93
CA ALA A 180 7.86 4.77 -3.34
C ALA A 180 8.05 4.95 -4.85
N ASP A 181 9.04 4.29 -5.46
CA ASP A 181 9.27 4.32 -6.90
C ASP A 181 8.04 3.82 -7.68
N TYR A 182 7.45 2.69 -7.24
CA TYR A 182 6.23 2.15 -7.87
C TYR A 182 5.09 3.16 -7.77
N LEU A 183 4.93 3.79 -6.62
CA LEU A 183 3.89 4.78 -6.41
C LEU A 183 4.08 6.04 -7.26
N GLU A 184 5.31 6.54 -7.39
CA GLU A 184 5.65 7.71 -8.23
C GLU A 184 5.39 7.45 -9.72
N ILE A 185 5.82 6.28 -10.21
CA ILE A 185 5.51 5.80 -11.56
C ILE A 185 3.98 5.76 -11.74
N HIS A 186 3.28 5.18 -10.77
CA HIS A 186 1.84 5.00 -10.85
C HIS A 186 1.07 6.32 -10.87
N CYS A 187 1.41 7.28 -10.01
CA CYS A 187 0.81 8.60 -10.01
C CYS A 187 1.13 9.37 -11.30
N SER A 188 2.36 9.28 -11.81
CA SER A 188 2.76 9.93 -13.07
C SER A 188 1.95 9.41 -14.25
N HIS A 189 1.78 8.09 -14.35
CA HIS A 189 0.94 7.48 -15.38
C HIS A 189 -0.55 7.81 -15.19
N ALA A 190 -1.06 7.87 -13.96
CA ALA A 190 -2.44 8.27 -13.69
C ALA A 190 -2.74 9.69 -14.20
N ALA A 191 -1.81 10.62 -14.03
CA ALA A 191 -1.97 11.99 -14.52
C ALA A 191 -2.02 12.08 -16.06
N LEU A 192 -1.38 11.15 -16.77
CA LEU A 192 -1.28 11.14 -18.24
C LEU A 192 -2.33 10.25 -18.92
N THR A 193 -2.92 9.31 -18.18
CA THR A 193 -3.87 8.33 -18.75
C THR A 193 -5.22 8.97 -18.97
N GLN A 194 -5.71 8.90 -20.21
CA GLN A 194 -7.05 9.37 -20.57
C GLN A 194 -8.11 8.32 -20.22
N ALA A 195 -9.26 8.80 -19.74
CA ALA A 195 -10.42 7.94 -19.53
C ALA A 195 -10.93 7.37 -20.86
N THR A 196 -11.25 6.08 -20.87
CA THR A 196 -11.89 5.36 -21.96
C THR A 196 -13.23 4.86 -21.45
N PRO A 197 -14.34 5.59 -21.68
CA PRO A 197 -15.64 5.27 -21.06
C PRO A 197 -16.22 3.90 -21.41
N GLU A 198 -15.80 3.32 -22.53
CA GLU A 198 -16.22 1.98 -22.99
C GLU A 198 -15.44 0.86 -22.28
N ARG A 199 -14.41 1.19 -21.50
CA ARG A 199 -13.61 0.22 -20.75
C ARG A 199 -14.39 -0.23 -19.53
N THR A 200 -14.76 -1.51 -19.52
CA THR A 200 -15.22 -2.23 -18.33
C THR A 200 -14.10 -3.14 -17.85
N SER A 201 -13.76 -3.06 -16.56
CA SER A 201 -12.81 -3.97 -15.88
C SER A 201 -13.36 -5.38 -15.74
#